data_AF-A0A7K0XSG0-F1
#
_entry.id   AF-A0A7K0XSG0-F1
#
_cell.length_a   1.000
_cell.length_b   1.000
_cell.length_c   1.000
_cell.angle_alpha   90.00
_cell.angle_beta   90.00
_cell.angle_gamma   90.00
#
_symmetry.space_group_name_H-M   'P 1'
#
loop_
_entity.id
_entity.type
_entity.pdbx_description
1 polymer ?
#
loop_
_entity_poly.entity_id
_entity_poly.type
_entity_poly.pdbx_seq_one_letter_code
_entity_poly.pdbx_strand_id
1 'polypeptide(L)'
;MATRSNLTPLQEAEARRLAAQESKANKVQREHSEEEKALRKDRVVKAKDALARSVGLKGDHVAAGRQALKTYLQRLNEPKQPDEAAFEALIEAPFKAPPKKKTNDRRF
;
A
#
# COMPACT_ATOMS: atom_id res chain seq x y z
N MET A 1 -29.57 -8.29 -17.78
CA MET A 1 -28.12 -8.59 -17.89
C MET A 1 -27.68 -8.25 -19.31
N ALA A 2 -27.19 -7.03 -19.55
CA ALA A 2 -26.76 -6.60 -20.89
C ALA A 2 -25.31 -7.01 -21.14
N THR A 3 -25.07 -7.71 -22.25
CA THR A 3 -23.80 -8.33 -22.65
C THR A 3 -22.81 -7.29 -23.15
N ARG A 4 -21.55 -7.40 -22.68
CA ARG A 4 -20.40 -6.61 -23.16
C ARG A 4 -20.11 -6.97 -24.61
N SER A 5 -20.53 -6.16 -25.57
CA SER A 5 -20.22 -6.41 -26.98
C SER A 5 -20.10 -5.09 -27.75
N ASN A 6 -18.89 -4.81 -28.21
CA ASN A 6 -18.52 -3.88 -29.30
C ASN A 6 -18.38 -2.38 -28.95
N LEU A 7 -17.44 -2.04 -28.07
CA LEU A 7 -16.83 -0.71 -28.11
C LEU A 7 -15.60 -0.77 -29.03
N THR A 8 -15.48 0.16 -29.98
CA THR A 8 -14.25 0.30 -30.78
C THR A 8 -13.08 0.70 -29.87
N PRO A 9 -11.81 0.44 -30.25
CA PRO A 9 -10.65 0.76 -29.41
C PRO A 9 -10.60 2.24 -28.97
N LEU A 10 -11.12 3.14 -29.81
CA LEU A 10 -11.24 4.57 -29.50
C LEU A 10 -12.32 4.84 -28.44
N GLN A 11 -13.47 4.17 -28.52
CA GLN A 11 -14.54 4.29 -27.53
C GLN A 11 -14.15 3.68 -26.18
N GLU A 12 -13.35 2.61 -26.15
CA GLU A 12 -12.78 2.10 -24.89
C GLU A 12 -11.79 3.10 -24.26
N ALA A 13 -10.96 3.75 -25.07
CA ALA A 13 -10.03 4.77 -24.58
C ALA A 13 -10.75 5.99 -24.02
N GLU A 14 -11.82 6.44 -24.69
CA GLU A 14 -12.68 7.53 -24.21
C GLU A 14 -13.45 7.15 -22.95
N ALA A 15 -14.00 5.93 -22.87
CA ALA A 15 -14.66 5.42 -21.67
C ALA A 15 -13.69 5.35 -20.48
N ARG A 16 -12.43 4.93 -20.69
CA ARG A 16 -11.40 4.96 -19.65
C ARG A 16 -11.03 6.39 -19.24
N ARG A 17 -10.97 7.32 -20.19
CA ARG A 17 -10.67 8.73 -19.90
C ARG A 17 -11.79 9.39 -19.10
N LEU A 18 -13.06 9.13 -19.45
CA LEU A 18 -14.24 9.60 -18.74
C LEU A 18 -14.32 8.99 -17.34
N ALA A 19 -14.13 7.67 -17.20
CA ALA A 19 -14.08 7.01 -15.88
C ALA A 19 -12.93 7.54 -15.00
N ALA A 20 -11.77 7.86 -15.59
CA ALA A 20 -10.65 8.49 -14.89
C ALA A 20 -10.92 9.95 -14.52
N GLN A 21 -11.78 10.66 -15.26
CA GLN A 21 -12.21 12.02 -14.92
C GLN A 21 -13.30 12.01 -13.84
N GLU A 22 -14.28 11.11 -13.93
CA GLU A 22 -15.33 10.94 -12.92
C GLU A 22 -14.77 10.51 -11.56
N SER A 23 -13.80 9.60 -11.55
CA SER A 23 -13.09 9.20 -10.31
C SER A 23 -12.24 10.32 -9.72
N LYS A 24 -11.73 11.25 -10.53
CA LYS A 24 -11.06 12.46 -10.05
C LYS A 24 -12.05 13.52 -9.56
N ALA A 25 -13.21 13.64 -10.21
CA ALA A 25 -14.25 14.60 -9.86
C ALA A 25 -15.00 14.22 -8.57
N ASN A 26 -15.26 12.92 -8.36
CA ASN A 26 -15.84 12.40 -7.11
C ASN A 26 -14.82 12.25 -5.98
N LYS A 27 -13.57 12.71 -6.17
CA LYS A 27 -12.56 12.69 -5.13
C LYS A 27 -12.86 13.78 -4.11
N VAL A 28 -13.68 13.44 -3.11
CA VAL A 28 -13.90 14.26 -1.93
C VAL A 28 -12.54 14.55 -1.30
N GLN A 29 -12.14 15.83 -1.30
CA GLN A 29 -10.98 16.28 -0.53
C GLN A 29 -11.35 16.11 0.94
N ARG A 30 -10.86 15.05 1.58
CA ARG A 30 -10.98 14.88 3.02
C ARG A 30 -10.12 15.95 3.68
N GLU A 31 -10.76 16.90 4.35
CA GLU A 31 -10.08 17.74 5.33
C GLU A 31 -9.71 16.87 6.53
N HIS A 32 -8.41 16.59 6.66
CA HIS A 32 -7.89 15.86 7.81
C HIS A 32 -7.86 16.78 9.02
N SER A 33 -8.35 16.31 10.18
CA SER A 33 -8.21 17.03 11.44
C SER A 33 -6.73 17.17 11.83
N GLU A 34 -6.40 18.13 12.70
CA GLU A 34 -5.02 18.32 13.18
C GLU A 34 -4.46 17.07 13.87
N GLU A 35 -5.31 16.31 14.57
CA GLU A 35 -4.95 15.05 15.22
C GLU A 35 -4.55 13.97 14.21
N GLU A 36 -5.31 13.82 13.12
CA GLU A 36 -4.97 12.88 12.04
C GLU A 36 -3.65 13.27 11.34
N LYS A 37 -3.41 14.59 11.19
CA LYS A 37 -2.14 15.10 10.63
C LYS A 37 -0.97 14.80 11.57
N ALA A 38 -1.14 14.92 12.88
CA ALA A 38 -0.11 14.59 13.87
C ALA A 38 0.23 13.09 13.83
N LEU A 39 -0.78 12.21 13.90
CA LEU A 39 -0.61 10.76 13.79
C LEU A 39 0.09 10.36 12.48
N ARG A 40 -0.27 11.00 11.37
CA ARG A 40 0.38 10.77 10.08
C ARG A 40 1.86 11.15 10.12
N LYS A 41 2.22 12.29 10.71
CA LYS A 41 3.61 12.71 10.87
C LYS A 41 4.39 11.70 11.72
N ASP A 42 3.81 11.24 12.82
CA ASP A 42 4.45 10.24 13.70
C ASP A 42 4.69 8.92 12.97
N ARG A 43 3.70 8.44 12.22
CA ARG A 43 3.85 7.23 11.38
C ARG A 43 4.92 7.41 10.29
N VAL A 44 5.01 8.59 9.67
CA VAL A 44 6.07 8.88 8.69
C VAL A 44 7.45 8.82 9.33
N VAL A 45 7.61 9.40 10.52
CA VAL A 45 8.88 9.38 11.26
C VAL A 45 9.26 7.95 11.60
N LYS A 46 8.35 7.17 12.20
CA LYS A 46 8.56 5.74 12.50
C LYS A 46 8.95 4.93 11.26
N ALA A 47 8.24 5.12 10.13
CA ALA A 47 8.51 4.39 8.89
C ALA A 47 9.89 4.73 8.29
N LYS A 48 10.29 6.00 8.34
CA LYS A 48 11.62 6.44 7.89
C LYS A 48 12.73 5.91 8.81
N ASP A 49 12.50 5.92 10.12
CA ASP A 49 13.43 5.37 11.09
C ASP A 49 13.61 3.85 10.90
N ALA A 50 12.53 3.11 10.71
CA ALA A 50 12.57 1.68 10.39
C ALA A 50 13.36 1.41 9.10
N LEU A 51 13.16 2.23 8.06
CA LEU A 51 13.95 2.15 6.83
C LEU A 51 15.44 2.36 7.11
N ALA A 52 15.81 3.39 7.88
CA ALA A 52 17.20 3.68 8.23
C ALA A 52 17.86 2.52 9.01
N ARG A 53 17.18 1.98 10.02
CA ARG A 53 17.66 0.82 10.81
C ARG A 53 17.80 -0.45 9.96
N SER A 54 16.96 -0.62 8.95
CA SER A 54 16.99 -1.79 8.07
C SER A 54 18.06 -1.75 6.96
N VAL A 55 18.80 -0.64 6.77
CA VAL A 55 19.81 -0.50 5.70
C VAL A 55 20.94 -1.53 5.84
N GLY A 56 21.38 -1.82 7.07
CA GLY A 56 22.46 -2.77 7.34
C GLY A 56 22.02 -4.24 7.41
N LEU A 57 20.72 -4.52 7.40
CA LEU A 57 20.18 -5.88 7.54
C LEU A 57 20.15 -6.60 6.19
N LYS A 58 20.42 -7.91 6.23
CA LYS A 58 20.45 -8.79 5.05
C LYS A 58 19.42 -9.90 5.20
N GLY A 59 18.72 -10.21 4.11
CA GLY A 59 17.72 -11.27 4.04
C GLY A 59 16.59 -10.91 3.07
N ASP A 60 15.99 -11.92 2.44
CA ASP A 60 14.92 -11.73 1.43
C ASP A 60 13.71 -10.99 2.01
N HIS A 61 13.39 -11.26 3.27
CA HIS A 61 12.33 -10.59 4.01
C HIS A 61 12.64 -9.11 4.30
N VAL A 62 13.92 -8.76 4.48
CA VAL A 62 14.35 -7.37 4.69
C VAL A 62 14.08 -6.54 3.44
N ALA A 63 14.42 -7.08 2.26
CA ALA A 63 14.17 -6.41 0.98
C ALA A 63 12.67 -6.18 0.75
N ALA A 64 11.85 -7.21 1.00
CA ALA A 64 10.39 -7.13 0.89
C ALA A 64 9.80 -6.12 1.91
N GLY A 65 10.24 -6.16 3.17
CA GLY A 65 9.81 -5.23 4.21
C GLY A 65 10.15 -3.77 3.88
N ARG A 66 11.35 -3.50 3.36
CA ARG A 66 11.75 -2.16 2.89
C ARG A 66 10.88 -1.67 1.73
N GLN A 67 10.50 -2.55 0.80
CA GLN A 67 9.60 -2.18 -0.28
C GLN A 67 8.21 -1.83 0.25
N ALA A 68 7.67 -2.61 1.19
CA ALA A 68 6.39 -2.32 1.82
C ALA A 68 6.40 -0.95 2.54
N LEU A 69 7.46 -0.63 3.28
CA LEU A 69 7.66 0.68 3.92
C LEU A 69 7.70 1.83 2.90
N LYS A 70 8.40 1.64 1.78
CA LYS A 70 8.44 2.65 0.69
C LYS A 70 7.08 2.84 0.05
N THR A 71 6.35 1.75 -0.23
CA THR A 71 4.99 1.83 -0.79
C THR A 71 4.03 2.53 0.16
N TYR A 72 4.11 2.25 1.47
CA TYR A 72 3.34 2.97 2.47
C TYR A 72 3.57 4.48 2.41
N LEU A 73 4.84 4.91 2.39
CA LEU A 73 5.20 6.32 2.29
C LEU A 73 4.75 6.98 0.97
N GLN A 74 4.75 6.24 -0.13
CA GLN A 74 4.24 6.73 -1.42
C GLN A 74 2.72 6.92 -1.41
N ARG A 75 2.00 6.09 -0.65
CA ARG A 75 0.53 6.07 -0.58
C ARG A 75 -0.02 6.79 0.65
N LEU A 76 0.76 7.67 1.28
CA LEU A 76 0.40 8.33 2.55
C LEU A 76 -0.91 9.14 2.50
N ASN A 77 -1.28 9.60 1.30
CA ASN A 77 -2.48 10.40 1.04
C ASN A 77 -3.63 9.57 0.46
N GLU A 78 -3.49 8.25 0.37
CA GLU A 78 -4.58 7.38 -0.08
C GLU A 78 -5.60 7.16 1.04
N PRO A 79 -6.90 7.08 0.69
CA PRO A 79 -7.97 6.91 1.67
C PRO A 79 -7.90 5.59 2.44
N LYS A 80 -7.20 4.59 1.89
CA LYS A 80 -7.05 3.26 2.48
C LYS A 80 -5.67 3.13 3.13
N GLN A 81 -5.50 3.79 4.27
CA GLN A 81 -4.32 3.60 5.11
C GLN A 81 -4.41 2.27 5.88
N PRO A 82 -3.27 1.62 6.18
CA PRO A 82 -3.23 0.56 7.17
C PRO A 82 -3.74 1.07 8.53
N ASP A 83 -4.41 0.19 9.26
CA ASP A 83 -4.71 0.39 10.67
C ASP A 83 -3.41 0.34 11.50
N GLU A 84 -3.48 0.69 12.79
CA GLU A 84 -2.30 0.76 13.64
C GLU A 84 -1.58 -0.60 13.72
N ALA A 85 -2.34 -1.70 13.82
CA ALA A 85 -1.79 -3.05 13.87
C ALA A 85 -1.05 -3.44 12.58
N ALA A 86 -1.62 -3.15 11.40
CA ALA A 86 -0.93 -3.41 10.14
C ALA A 86 0.26 -2.49 9.94
N PHE A 87 0.20 -1.25 10.43
CA PHE A 87 1.33 -0.32 10.38
C PHE A 87 2.51 -0.83 11.23
N GLU A 88 2.26 -1.25 12.47
CA GLU A 88 3.30 -1.82 13.34
C GLU A 88 3.89 -3.12 12.74
N ALA A 89 3.05 -3.99 12.16
CA ALA A 89 3.54 -5.17 11.43
C ALA A 89 4.44 -4.80 10.23
N LEU A 90 4.15 -3.68 9.57
CA LEU A 90 4.92 -3.17 8.42
C LEU A 90 6.27 -2.56 8.86
N ILE A 91 6.33 -1.97 10.06
CA ILE A 91 7.56 -1.52 10.73
C ILE A 91 8.42 -2.71 11.14
N GLU A 92 7.82 -3.79 11.66
CA GLU A 92 8.52 -4.99 12.10
C GLU A 92 8.98 -5.90 10.94
N ALA A 93 8.33 -5.83 9.78
CA ALA A 93 8.56 -6.73 8.65
C ALA A 93 10.03 -6.87 8.21
N PRO A 94 10.86 -5.80 8.17
CA PRO A 94 12.27 -5.93 7.84
C PRO A 94 13.11 -6.61 8.93
N PHE A 95 12.61 -6.70 10.17
CA PHE A 95 13.35 -7.21 11.33
C PHE A 95 12.92 -8.63 11.73
N LYS A 96 11.68 -9.02 11.39
CA LYS A 96 11.11 -10.31 11.74
C LYS A 96 10.99 -11.18 10.50
N ALA A 97 11.77 -12.26 10.46
CA ALA A 97 11.66 -13.24 9.39
C ALA A 97 10.22 -13.80 9.37
N PRO A 98 9.54 -13.81 8.21
CA PRO A 98 8.20 -14.36 8.11
C PRO A 98 8.24 -15.84 8.51
N PRO A 99 7.21 -16.34 9.21
CA PRO A 99 7.16 -17.72 9.61
C PRO A 99 7.30 -18.60 8.37
N LYS A 100 8.27 -19.52 8.40
CA LYS A 100 8.47 -20.49 7.32
C LYS A 100 7.12 -21.18 7.09
N LYS A 101 6.55 -21.03 5.89
CA LYS A 101 5.37 -21.80 5.52
C LYS A 101 5.75 -23.26 5.70
N LYS A 102 5.03 -24.00 6.56
CA LYS A 102 5.12 -25.46 6.58
C LYS A 102 4.78 -25.90 5.16
N THR A 103 5.79 -26.29 4.38
CA THR A 103 5.58 -27.05 3.16
C THR A 103 4.84 -28.30 3.61
N ASN A 104 3.55 -28.35 3.29
CA ASN A 104 2.77 -29.57 3.44
C ASN A 104 3.31 -30.50 2.36
N ASP A 105 4.38 -31.21 2.69
CA ASP A 105 4.96 -32.29 1.91
C ASP A 105 3.95 -33.44 1.94
N ARG A 106 2.82 -33.25 1.26
CA ARG A 106 1.91 -34.33 0.86
C ARG A 106 2.56 -35.03 -0.32
N ARG A 107 3.70 -35.65 -0.05
CA ARG A 107 4.31 -36.71 -0.84
C ARG A 107 4.40 -37.89 0.10
N PHE A 108 3.31 -38.63 0.20
CA PHE A 108 3.20 -40.09 0.19
C PHE A 108 1.71 -40.42 0.05
#